data_AF-A0A1C7PBH8-F1
#
_entry.id   AF-A0A1C7PBH8-F1
#
_cell.length_a   1.000
_cell.length_b   1.000
_cell.length_c   1.000
_cell.angle_alpha   90.00
_cell.angle_beta   90.00
_cell.angle_gamma   90.00
#
_symmetry.space_group_name_H-M   'P 1'
#
loop_
_entity.id
_entity.type
_entity.pdbx_description
1 polymer ?
#
loop_
_entity_poly.entity_id
_entity_poly.type
_entity_poly.pdbx_seq_one_letter_code
_entity_poly.pdbx_strand_id
1 'polypeptide(L)'
;MDGESEKKRGLRELRRLPGVGKVIAEDLWNLGLHGVEELAGRDADELYEAHNRYRGAVQDRCMLYVFRCAVYYARTPEEKREPEKLLWWNWKG
;
A
#
# COMPACT_ATOMS: atom_id res chain seq x y z
N MET A 1 -4.71 -25.21 8.86
CA MET A 1 -5.69 -24.20 9.35
C MET A 1 -5.01 -22.84 9.53
N ASP A 2 -3.96 -22.56 8.75
CA ASP A 2 -2.96 -21.54 9.11
C ASP A 2 -3.09 -20.26 8.27
N GLY A 3 -3.66 -20.37 7.06
CA GLY A 3 -3.79 -19.26 6.11
C GLY A 3 -4.77 -18.15 6.52
N GLU A 4 -5.83 -18.45 7.28
CA GLU A 4 -6.78 -17.42 7.72
C GLU A 4 -6.19 -16.53 8.83
N SER A 5 -5.34 -17.10 9.69
CA SER A 5 -4.59 -16.35 10.70
C SER A 5 -3.54 -15.44 10.04
N GLU A 6 -2.86 -15.95 9.00
CA GLU A 6 -1.85 -15.22 8.23
C GLU A 6 -2.46 -14.07 7.45
N LYS A 7 -3.54 -14.31 6.68
CA LYS A 7 -4.27 -13.26 5.96
C LYS A 7 -4.71 -12.15 6.90
N LYS A 8 -5.29 -12.50 8.05
CA LYS A 8 -5.71 -11.52 9.04
C LYS A 8 -4.52 -10.72 9.61
N ARG A 9 -3.33 -11.31 9.74
CA ARG A 9 -2.11 -10.61 10.18
C ARG A 9 -1.62 -9.63 9.11
N GLY A 10 -1.47 -10.09 7.87
CA GLY A 10 -1.02 -9.25 6.75
C GLY A 10 -1.96 -8.08 6.49
N LEU A 11 -3.28 -8.32 6.47
CA LEU A 11 -4.27 -7.25 6.35
C LEU A 11 -4.21 -6.23 7.49
N ARG A 12 -3.93 -6.66 8.73
CA ARG A 12 -3.71 -5.73 9.85
C ARG A 12 -2.44 -4.91 9.68
N GLU A 13 -1.40 -5.52 9.13
CA GLU A 13 -0.11 -4.89 8.90
C GLU A 13 -0.20 -3.83 7.78
N LEU A 14 -0.78 -4.18 6.63
CA LEU A 14 -1.00 -3.26 5.50
C LEU A 14 -1.84 -2.04 5.90
N ARG A 15 -2.79 -2.20 6.82
CA ARG A 15 -3.59 -1.09 7.37
C ARG A 15 -2.81 -0.10 8.22
N ARG A 16 -1.52 -0.34 8.52
CA ARG A 16 -0.63 0.65 9.15
C ARG A 16 -0.17 1.72 8.15
N LEU A 17 -0.27 1.44 6.85
CA LEU A 17 0.13 2.37 5.80
C LEU A 17 -0.82 3.57 5.77
N PRO A 18 -0.30 4.81 5.71
CA PRO A 18 -1.15 5.99 5.60
C PRO A 18 -2.03 5.94 4.36
N GLY A 19 -3.34 6.19 4.54
CA GLY A 19 -4.32 6.13 3.45
C GLY A 19 -4.82 4.73 3.08
N VAL A 20 -4.33 3.66 3.73
CA VAL A 20 -4.75 2.28 3.43
C VAL A 20 -5.81 1.79 4.42
N GLY A 21 -7.07 1.79 3.96
CA GLY A 21 -8.21 1.19 4.68
C GLY A 21 -8.39 -0.30 4.43
N LYS A 22 -9.47 -0.88 4.97
CA LYS A 22 -9.80 -2.33 4.81
C LYS A 22 -9.85 -2.76 3.34
N VAL A 23 -10.49 -1.96 2.49
CA VAL A 23 -10.67 -2.29 1.06
C VAL A 23 -9.32 -2.32 0.34
N ILE A 24 -8.51 -1.28 0.51
CA ILE A 24 -7.20 -1.17 -0.14
C ILE A 24 -6.26 -2.28 0.37
N ALA A 25 -6.31 -2.63 1.66
CA ALA A 25 -5.52 -3.73 2.20
C ALA A 25 -5.91 -5.09 1.59
N GLU A 26 -7.21 -5.34 1.37
CA GLU A 26 -7.67 -6.56 0.68
C GLU A 26 -7.27 -6.57 -0.80
N ASP A 27 -7.35 -5.41 -1.48
CA ASP A 27 -6.89 -5.30 -2.86
C ASP A 27 -5.38 -5.60 -2.96
N LEU A 28 -4.56 -5.04 -2.06
CA LEU A 28 -3.12 -5.34 -1.99
C LEU A 28 -2.85 -6.82 -1.72
N TRP A 29 -3.59 -7.43 -0.79
CA TRP A 29 -3.50 -8.86 -0.52
C TRP A 29 -3.80 -9.68 -1.78
N ASN A 30 -4.85 -9.35 -2.51
CA ASN A 30 -5.24 -10.05 -3.74
C ASN A 30 -4.27 -9.78 -4.91
N LEU A 31 -3.49 -8.70 -4.86
CA LEU A 31 -2.36 -8.42 -5.75
C LEU A 31 -1.07 -9.17 -5.34
N GLY A 32 -1.14 -10.03 -4.31
CA GLY A 32 -0.01 -10.81 -3.81
C GLY A 32 0.95 -10.02 -2.92
N LEU A 33 0.47 -8.94 -2.30
CA LEU A 33 1.22 -8.16 -1.31
C LEU A 33 0.69 -8.48 0.09
N HIS A 34 1.42 -9.30 0.84
CA HIS A 34 0.97 -9.88 2.11
C HIS A 34 1.49 -9.15 3.36
N GLY A 35 2.33 -8.12 3.19
CA GLY A 35 2.90 -7.33 4.27
C GLY A 35 3.48 -6.01 3.80
N VAL A 36 3.90 -5.16 4.75
CA VAL A 36 4.47 -3.85 4.44
C VAL A 36 5.83 -3.98 3.75
N GLU A 37 6.65 -4.93 4.17
CA GLU A 37 8.02 -5.12 3.66
C GLU A 37 8.05 -5.38 2.15
N GLU A 38 7.03 -6.07 1.61
CA GLU A 38 6.95 -6.41 0.20
C GLU A 38 6.72 -5.19 -0.71
N LEU A 39 6.26 -4.06 -0.15
CA LEU A 39 6.13 -2.80 -0.87
C LEU A 39 7.47 -2.10 -1.07
N ALA A 40 8.50 -2.44 -0.26
CA ALA A 40 9.80 -1.76 -0.33
C ALA A 40 10.50 -1.99 -1.67
N GLY A 41 10.23 -3.08 -2.38
CA GLY A 41 10.80 -3.36 -3.70
C GLY A 41 9.98 -2.81 -4.88
N ARG A 42 8.81 -2.23 -4.64
CA ARG A 42 7.83 -1.96 -5.71
C ARG A 42 7.90 -0.53 -6.25
N ASP A 43 7.52 -0.37 -7.51
CA ASP A 43 7.25 0.93 -8.10
C ASP A 43 5.77 1.30 -7.89
N ALA A 44 5.51 2.55 -7.49
CA ALA A 44 4.16 2.97 -7.12
C ALA A 44 3.24 3.14 -8.34
N ASP A 45 3.79 3.53 -9.48
CA ASP A 45 3.04 3.68 -10.73
C ASP A 45 2.69 2.29 -11.29
N GLU A 46 3.61 1.32 -11.22
CA GLU A 46 3.30 -0.09 -11.55
C GLU A 46 2.24 -0.70 -10.62
N LEU A 47 2.28 -0.40 -9.32
CA LEU A 47 1.26 -0.83 -8.36
C LEU A 47 -0.11 -0.23 -8.67
N TYR A 48 -0.15 1.06 -9.03
CA TYR A 48 -1.37 1.72 -9.44
C TYR A 48 -1.98 1.08 -10.69
N GLU A 49 -1.15 0.79 -11.69
CA GLU A 49 -1.61 0.11 -12.90
C GLU A 49 -2.09 -1.32 -12.62
N ALA A 50 -1.39 -2.05 -11.74
CA ALA A 50 -1.84 -3.38 -11.30
C ALA A 50 -3.18 -3.32 -10.56
N HIS A 51 -3.36 -2.32 -9.69
CA HIS A 51 -4.60 -2.08 -8.97
C HIS A 51 -5.75 -1.72 -9.91
N ASN A 52 -5.54 -0.82 -10.88
CA ASN A 52 -6.54 -0.49 -11.91
C ASN A 52 -6.99 -1.73 -12.69
N ARG A 53 -6.03 -2.58 -13.11
CA ARG A 53 -6.33 -3.84 -13.80
C ARG A 53 -7.15 -4.79 -12.91
N TYR A 54 -6.77 -4.93 -11.65
CA TYR A 54 -7.49 -5.78 -10.69
C TYR A 54 -8.92 -5.27 -10.40
N ARG A 55 -9.11 -3.96 -10.28
CA ARG A 55 -10.44 -3.35 -10.06
C ARG A 55 -11.28 -3.29 -11.34
N GLY A 56 -10.69 -3.54 -12.50
CA GLY A 56 -11.36 -3.48 -13.80
C GLY A 56 -11.69 -2.06 -14.28
N ALA A 57 -11.13 -1.03 -13.63
CA ALA A 57 -11.37 0.36 -13.95
C ALA A 57 -10.20 1.23 -13.48
N VAL A 58 -9.96 2.34 -14.17
CA VAL A 58 -9.02 3.37 -13.71
C VAL A 58 -9.58 4.00 -12.44
N GLN A 59 -8.83 3.94 -11.35
CA GLN A 59 -9.19 4.56 -10.08
C GLN A 59 -8.88 6.06 -10.11
N ASP A 60 -9.30 6.79 -9.08
CA ASP A 60 -8.88 8.18 -8.93
C ASP A 60 -7.36 8.27 -8.72
N ARG A 61 -6.76 9.33 -9.27
CA ARG A 61 -5.31 9.58 -9.16
C ARG A 61 -4.82 9.71 -7.71
N CYS A 62 -5.71 10.00 -6.75
CA CYS A 62 -5.36 9.99 -5.32
C CYS A 62 -4.86 8.61 -4.85
N MET A 63 -5.27 7.52 -5.50
CA MET A 63 -4.80 6.17 -5.17
C MET A 63 -3.31 5.98 -5.48
N LEU A 64 -2.81 6.58 -6.56
CA LEU A 64 -1.38 6.61 -6.86
C LEU A 64 -0.60 7.29 -5.72
N TYR A 65 -1.16 8.34 -5.13
CA TYR A 65 -0.50 9.06 -4.02
C TYR A 65 -0.44 8.19 -2.76
N VAL A 66 -1.49 7.40 -2.51
CA VAL A 66 -1.49 6.37 -1.45
C VAL A 66 -0.39 5.34 -1.71
N PHE A 67 -0.23 4.84 -2.93
CA PHE A 67 0.83 3.87 -3.24
C PHE A 67 2.24 4.45 -3.13
N ARG A 68 2.46 5.69 -3.56
CA ARG A 68 3.75 6.38 -3.36
C ARG A 68 4.10 6.53 -1.88
N CYS A 69 3.12 6.95 -1.07
CA CYS A 69 3.27 7.02 0.38
C CYS A 69 3.55 5.63 1.00
N ALA A 70 2.88 4.59 0.52
CA ALA A 70 3.04 3.23 1.01
C ALA A 70 4.43 2.66 0.70
N VAL A 71 4.93 2.87 -0.52
CA VAL A 71 6.28 2.47 -0.93
C VAL A 71 7.34 3.22 -0.11
N TYR A 72 7.17 4.54 0.09
CA TYR A 72 8.06 5.31 0.96
C TYR A 72 8.07 4.79 2.40
N TYR A 73 6.89 4.53 2.97
CA TYR A 73 6.75 3.98 4.32
C TYR A 73 7.49 2.65 4.48
N ALA A 74 7.38 1.77 3.49
CA ALA A 74 8.02 0.46 3.48
C ALA A 74 9.55 0.53 3.28
N ARG A 75 10.02 1.42 2.40
CA ARG A 75 11.47 1.60 2.12
C ARG A 75 12.23 2.30 3.23
N THR A 76 11.55 3.11 4.04
CA THR A 76 12.20 4.02 4.99
C THR A 76 12.07 3.48 6.41
N PRO A 77 13.19 3.20 7.11
CA PRO A 77 13.18 2.85 8.53
C PRO A 77 12.45 3.91 9.36
N GLU A 78 11.79 3.50 10.44
CA GLU A 78 10.88 4.34 11.22
C GLU A 78 11.56 5.63 11.71
N GLU A 79 12.79 5.52 12.20
CA GLU A 79 13.61 6.63 12.70
C GLU A 79 14.04 7.65 11.64
N LYS A 80 13.90 7.30 10.35
CA LYS A 80 14.23 8.16 9.21
C LYS A 80 13.00 8.68 8.47
N ARG A 81 11.79 8.33 8.90
CA ARG A 81 10.56 8.76 8.24
C ARG A 81 10.29 10.23 8.55
N GLU A 82 10.35 11.06 7.53
CA GLU A 82 9.82 12.43 7.52
C GLU A 82 8.27 12.41 7.71
N PRO A 83 7.71 13.01 8.79
CA PRO A 83 6.28 12.98 9.08
C PRO A 83 5.40 13.54 7.95
N GLU A 84 5.87 14.57 7.25
CA GLU A 84 5.20 15.16 6.11
C GLU A 84 5.08 14.21 4.92
N LYS A 85 6.01 13.27 4.76
CA LYS A 85 5.94 12.24 3.71
C LYS A 85 5.01 11.09 4.08
N LEU A 86 4.54 11.02 5.33
CA LEU A 86 3.50 10.09 5.78
C LEU A 86 2.08 10.63 5.52
N LEU A 87 1.96 11.88 5.09
CA LEU A 87 0.70 12.45 4.64
C LEU A 87 0.52 12.09 3.16
N TRP A 88 -0.30 11.08 2.85
CA TRP A 88 -0.42 10.55 1.49
C TRP A 88 -0.78 11.64 0.44
N TRP A 89 -1.53 12.68 0.84
CA TRP A 89 -1.89 13.77 -0.06
C TRP A 89 -0.71 14.67 -0.48
N ASN A 90 0.43 14.59 0.20
CA ASN A 90 1.64 15.31 -0.20
C ASN A 90 2.32 14.69 -1.44
N TRP A 91 1.91 13.49 -1.87
CA TRP A 91 2.48 12.79 -3.03
C TRP A 91 1.81 13.13 -4.37
N LYS A 92 1.11 14.26 -4.42
CA LYS A 92 0.33 14.74 -5.58
C LYS A 92 1.15 15.20 -6.80
N GLY A 93 2.47 15.27 -6.66
CA GLY A 93 3.43 15.77 -7.66
C GLY A 93 3.65 14.85 -8.85
#